data_AF-A0A353DMG1-F1
#
_entry.id   AF-A0A353DMG1-F1
#
_cell.length_a   1.000
_cell.length_b   1.000
_cell.length_c   1.000
_cell.angle_alpha   90.00
_cell.angle_beta   90.00
_cell.angle_gamma   90.00
#
_symmetry.space_group_name_H-M   'P 1'
#
loop_
_entity.id
_entity.type
_entity.pdbx_description
1 polymer ?
#
loop_
_entity_poly.entity_id
_entity_poly.type
_entity_poly.pdbx_seq_one_letter_code
_entity_poly.pdbx_strand_id
1 'polypeptide(L)'
;MAKRAKEETIIPENIISDTLDELMGAKYSIYAKDVIQDRAIPDARDGLKPVQRRIIFDMAKTGNTIDKPTKKCAHIVGDVMGKYHPHGDSSIYEALVHMSQKWAYRYPLIDFQGNNGSI
;
A
#
# COMPACT_ATOMS: atom_id res chain seq x y z
N MET A 1 44.60 14.27 41.33
CA MET A 1 44.06 13.76 40.04
C MET A 1 43.04 14.77 39.53
N ALA A 2 43.30 15.39 38.38
CA ALA A 2 42.42 16.43 37.81
C ALA A 2 41.14 15.79 37.25
N LYS A 3 39.98 16.32 37.64
CA LYS A 3 38.68 15.96 37.04
C LYS A 3 38.68 16.45 35.59
N ARG A 4 38.63 15.53 34.63
CA ARG A 4 38.38 15.86 33.21
C ARG A 4 37.03 16.57 33.11
N ALA A 5 37.02 17.78 32.55
CA ALA A 5 35.81 18.48 32.18
C ALA A 5 35.05 17.62 31.14
N LYS A 6 33.74 17.43 31.34
CA LYS A 6 32.87 16.85 30.31
C LYS A 6 32.79 17.88 29.18
N GLU A 7 33.31 17.54 28.00
CA GLU A 7 32.98 18.26 26.78
C GLU A 7 31.49 18.06 26.50
N GLU A 8 30.73 19.15 26.50
CA GLU A 8 29.34 19.14 26.05
C GLU A 8 29.34 18.95 24.53
N THR A 9 28.91 17.77 24.08
CA THR A 9 28.65 17.53 22.67
C THR A 9 27.44 18.35 22.26
N ILE A 10 27.69 19.46 21.55
CA ILE A 10 26.65 20.26 20.90
C ILE A 10 26.05 19.41 19.79
N ILE A 11 24.87 18.84 20.03
CA ILE A 11 24.08 18.20 18.98
C ILE A 11 23.45 19.35 18.18
N PRO A 12 23.76 19.51 16.88
CA PRO A 12 23.11 20.54 16.09
C PRO A 12 21.61 20.19 16.00
N GLU A 13 20.77 20.97 16.68
CA GLU A 13 19.33 20.84 16.57
C GLU A 13 18.89 21.40 15.21
N ASN A 14 18.27 20.58 14.37
CA ASN A 14 17.70 21.01 13.10
C ASN A 14 16.33 21.68 13.35
N ILE A 15 16.34 22.88 13.90
CA ILE A 15 15.13 23.65 14.22
C ILE A 15 14.64 24.33 12.95
N ILE A 16 13.47 23.92 12.49
CA ILE A 16 12.78 24.55 11.36
C ILE A 16 11.99 25.74 11.91
N SER A 17 12.37 26.95 11.48
CA SER A 17 11.73 28.21 11.89
C SER A 17 10.62 28.63 10.92
N ASP A 18 9.68 27.74 10.63
CA ASP A 18 8.53 28.00 9.77
C ASP A 18 7.27 28.32 10.60
N THR A 19 6.33 29.08 10.02
CA THR A 19 5.02 29.28 10.68
C THR A 19 4.18 28.00 10.62
N LEU A 20 3.33 27.79 11.63
CA LEU A 20 2.45 26.61 11.68
C LEU A 20 1.53 26.54 10.45
N ASP A 21 1.00 27.68 10.01
CA ASP A 21 0.06 27.75 8.89
C ASP A 21 0.72 27.31 7.57
N GLU A 22 1.94 27.79 7.31
CA GLU A 22 2.71 27.39 6.12
C GLU A 22 3.08 25.90 6.15
N LEU A 23 3.53 25.41 7.31
CA LEU A 23 3.92 24.01 7.47
C LEU A 23 2.72 23.08 7.31
N MET A 24 1.58 23.40 7.93
CA MET A 24 0.34 22.63 7.82
C MET A 24 -0.16 22.60 6.37
N GLY A 25 -0.22 23.76 5.71
CA GLY A 25 -0.65 23.86 4.31
C GLY A 25 0.21 23.00 3.38
N ALA A 26 1.54 23.08 3.53
CA ALA A 26 2.47 22.32 2.71
C ALA A 26 2.37 20.81 2.94
N LYS A 27 2.40 20.36 4.21
CA LYS A 27 2.36 18.92 4.55
C LYS A 27 1.03 18.29 4.20
N TYR A 28 -0.07 18.99 4.47
CA TYR A 28 -1.41 18.53 4.10
C TYR A 28 -1.56 18.40 2.59
N SER A 29 -1.09 19.39 1.82
CA SER A 29 -1.21 19.37 0.36
C SER A 29 -0.46 18.20 -0.29
N ILE A 30 0.74 17.87 0.22
CA ILE A 30 1.52 16.72 -0.27
C ILE A 30 0.75 15.42 0.00
N TYR A 31 0.30 15.21 1.24
CA TYR A 31 -0.45 14.01 1.59
C TYR A 31 -1.76 13.89 0.81
N ALA A 32 -2.51 14.99 0.66
CA ALA A 32 -3.75 15.02 -0.09
C ALA A 32 -3.53 14.63 -1.56
N LYS A 33 -2.48 15.19 -2.18
CA LYS A 33 -2.09 14.83 -3.54
C LYS A 33 -1.77 13.33 -3.67
N ASP A 34 -0.96 12.79 -2.77
CA ASP A 34 -0.58 11.37 -2.80
C ASP A 34 -1.79 10.45 -2.61
N VAL A 35 -2.73 10.81 -1.74
CA VAL A 35 -3.98 10.05 -1.56
C VAL A 35 -4.83 10.07 -2.83
N ILE A 36 -4.97 11.23 -3.47
CA ILE A 36 -5.76 11.38 -4.68
C ILE A 36 -5.16 10.55 -5.83
N GLN A 37 -3.86 10.67 -6.05
CA GLN A 37 -3.18 10.08 -7.21
C GLN A 37 -2.88 8.58 -7.02
N ASP A 38 -2.38 8.18 -5.85
CA ASP A 38 -1.78 6.86 -5.65
C ASP A 38 -2.56 5.95 -4.67
N ARG A 39 -3.78 6.33 -4.28
CA ARG A 39 -4.61 5.51 -3.38
C ARG A 39 -6.09 5.46 -3.72
N ALA A 40 -6.74 6.63 -3.78
CA ALA A 40 -8.19 6.72 -3.72
C ALA A 40 -8.86 6.54 -5.09
N ILE A 41 -8.35 7.23 -6.11
CA ILE A 41 -8.97 7.32 -7.44
C ILE A 41 -8.30 6.29 -8.39
N PRO A 42 -9.08 5.52 -9.16
CA PRO A 42 -8.53 4.63 -10.18
C PRO A 42 -7.97 5.41 -11.38
N ASP A 43 -7.03 4.80 -12.10
CA ASP A 43 -6.54 5.35 -13.36
C ASP A 43 -7.61 5.21 -14.46
N ALA A 44 -7.81 6.24 -15.27
CA ALA A 44 -8.84 6.25 -16.31
C ALA A 44 -8.62 5.21 -17.43
N ARG A 45 -7.38 4.73 -17.61
CA ARG A 45 -7.02 3.81 -18.69
C ARG A 45 -7.41 2.37 -18.40
N ASP A 46 -7.27 1.94 -17.15
CA ASP A 46 -7.53 0.56 -16.72
C ASP A 46 -8.63 0.43 -15.67
N GLY A 47 -9.06 1.53 -15.05
CA GLY A 47 -10.05 1.54 -13.99
C GLY A 47 -9.57 0.96 -12.67
N LEU A 48 -8.26 0.71 -12.50
CA LEU A 48 -7.70 0.06 -11.32
C LEU A 48 -7.07 1.05 -10.35
N LYS A 49 -7.27 0.80 -9.05
CA LYS A 49 -6.49 1.44 -7.99
C LYS A 49 -5.09 0.83 -7.92
N PRO A 50 -4.07 1.53 -7.37
CA PRO A 50 -2.71 1.02 -7.33
C PRO A 50 -2.54 -0.33 -6.63
N VAL A 51 -3.27 -0.60 -5.55
CA VAL A 51 -3.24 -1.91 -4.86
C VAL A 51 -3.73 -3.04 -5.76
N GLN A 52 -4.84 -2.83 -6.48
CA GLN A 52 -5.45 -3.82 -7.37
C GLN A 52 -4.51 -4.15 -8.54
N ARG A 53 -3.93 -3.11 -9.15
CA ARG A 53 -2.94 -3.25 -10.23
C ARG A 53 -1.71 -4.06 -9.79
N ARG A 54 -1.18 -3.78 -8.59
CA ARG A 54 0.00 -4.48 -8.04
C ARG A 54 -0.30 -5.96 -7.79
N ILE A 55 -1.48 -6.30 -7.30
CA ILE A 55 -1.91 -7.71 -7.11
C ILE A 55 -1.96 -8.45 -8.45
N ILE A 56 -2.66 -7.90 -9.44
CA ILE A 56 -2.79 -8.52 -10.76
C ILE A 56 -1.41 -8.66 -11.44
N PHE A 57 -0.56 -7.64 -11.31
CA PHE A 57 0.79 -7.66 -11.84
C PHE A 57 1.66 -8.77 -11.23
N ASP A 58 1.66 -8.92 -9.91
CA ASP A 58 2.44 -9.99 -9.26
C ASP A 58 1.88 -11.38 -9.61
N MET A 59 0.56 -11.55 -9.66
CA MET A 59 -0.08 -12.80 -10.09
C MET A 59 0.34 -13.18 -11.53
N ALA A 60 0.34 -12.22 -12.46
CA ALA A 60 0.81 -12.44 -13.82
C ALA A 60 2.31 -12.80 -13.85
N LYS A 61 3.15 -12.06 -13.10
CA LYS A 61 4.61 -12.27 -13.08
C LYS A 61 5.03 -13.58 -12.43
N THR A 62 4.30 -14.06 -11.43
CA THR A 62 4.55 -15.34 -10.74
C THR A 62 3.87 -16.53 -11.42
N GLY A 63 3.25 -16.33 -12.59
CA GLY A 63 2.58 -17.37 -13.36
C GLY A 63 1.35 -17.95 -12.66
N ASN A 64 0.68 -17.17 -11.81
CA ASN A 64 -0.59 -17.55 -11.18
C ASN A 64 -1.76 -17.23 -12.13
N THR A 65 -1.77 -17.95 -13.25
CA THR A 65 -2.77 -17.83 -14.31
C THR A 65 -3.89 -18.85 -14.13
N ILE A 66 -5.00 -18.67 -14.85
CA ILE A 66 -6.23 -19.47 -14.71
C ILE A 66 -6.04 -20.98 -14.97
N ASP A 67 -5.01 -21.36 -15.71
CA ASP A 67 -4.67 -22.76 -16.00
C ASP A 67 -3.89 -23.45 -14.86
N LYS A 68 -3.49 -22.71 -13.82
CA LYS A 68 -2.72 -23.23 -12.68
C LYS A 68 -3.60 -23.45 -11.45
N PRO A 69 -3.21 -24.36 -10.54
CA PRO A 69 -3.89 -24.51 -9.25
C PRO A 69 -3.82 -23.22 -8.42
N THR A 70 -4.87 -22.99 -7.62
CA THR A 70 -4.94 -21.85 -6.71
C THR A 70 -3.77 -21.84 -5.72
N LYS A 71 -3.17 -20.67 -5.51
CA LYS A 71 -2.14 -20.44 -4.48
C LYS A 71 -2.76 -19.87 -3.21
N LYS A 72 -2.10 -20.07 -2.06
CA LYS A 72 -2.55 -19.49 -0.78
C LYS A 72 -2.53 -17.95 -0.86
N CYS A 73 -3.61 -17.31 -0.41
CA CYS A 73 -3.72 -15.84 -0.42
C CYS A 73 -2.56 -15.16 0.31
N ALA A 74 -2.12 -15.71 1.45
CA ALA A 74 -0.98 -15.18 2.21
C ALA A 74 0.32 -15.10 1.40
N HIS A 75 0.52 -15.99 0.43
CA HIS A 75 1.70 -15.95 -0.44
C HIS A 75 1.64 -14.75 -1.39
N ILE A 76 0.49 -14.55 -2.04
CA ILE A 76 0.27 -13.41 -2.96
C ILE A 76 0.37 -12.09 -2.18
N VAL A 77 -0.26 -12.02 -1.02
CA VAL A 77 -0.23 -10.83 -0.16
C VAL A 77 1.20 -10.51 0.29
N GLY A 78 1.96 -11.52 0.75
CA GLY A 78 3.35 -11.35 1.16
C GLY A 78 4.26 -10.88 0.02
N ASP A 79 4.11 -11.45 -1.17
CA ASP A 79 4.89 -11.07 -2.35
C ASP A 79 4.58 -9.64 -2.81
N VAL A 80 3.31 -9.27 -2.87
CA VAL A 80 2.89 -7.91 -3.24
C VAL A 80 3.38 -6.90 -2.21
N MET A 81 3.27 -7.22 -0.92
CA MET A 81 3.74 -6.36 0.17
C MET A 81 5.26 -6.14 0.09
N GLY A 82 6.03 -7.22 -0.08
CA GLY A 82 7.48 -7.15 -0.11
C GLY A 82 8.06 -6.48 -1.36
N LYS A 83 7.40 -6.61 -2.52
CA LYS A 83 7.95 -6.14 -3.80
C LYS A 83 7.36 -4.81 -4.29
N TYR A 84 6.08 -4.55 -4.05
CA TYR A 84 5.35 -3.50 -4.77
C TYR A 84 4.49 -2.58 -3.89
N HIS A 85 4.04 -3.04 -2.72
CA HIS A 85 3.05 -2.34 -1.92
C HIS A 85 3.52 -2.19 -0.47
N PRO A 86 4.24 -1.11 -0.12
CA PRO A 86 4.83 -0.91 1.22
C PRO A 86 3.79 -0.44 2.25
N HIS A 87 2.64 -1.12 2.31
CA HIS A 87 1.56 -0.87 3.25
C HIS A 87 1.07 -2.20 3.83
N GLY A 88 0.15 -2.12 4.81
CA GLY A 88 -0.32 -3.28 5.55
C GLY A 88 -0.89 -4.40 4.67
N ASP A 89 -0.63 -5.63 5.09
CA ASP A 89 -1.13 -6.86 4.49
C ASP A 89 -2.66 -6.90 4.40
N SER A 90 -3.35 -6.36 5.41
CA SER A 90 -4.81 -6.24 5.45
C SER A 90 -5.37 -5.54 4.21
N SER A 91 -4.80 -4.40 3.83
CA SER A 91 -5.27 -3.61 2.68
C SER A 91 -5.13 -4.36 1.34
N ILE A 92 -4.11 -5.20 1.23
CA ILE A 92 -3.86 -6.02 0.04
C ILE A 92 -4.83 -7.21 0.03
N TYR A 93 -5.01 -7.88 1.17
CA TYR A 93 -5.91 -9.02 1.30
C TYR A 93 -7.37 -8.62 1.05
N GLU A 94 -7.82 -7.50 1.63
CA GLU A 94 -9.16 -6.97 1.41
C GLU A 94 -9.40 -6.63 -0.06
N ALA A 95 -8.43 -5.98 -0.72
CA ALA A 95 -8.53 -5.69 -2.15
C ALA A 95 -8.60 -6.99 -3.00
N LEU A 96 -7.82 -8.01 -2.64
CA LEU A 96 -7.83 -9.32 -3.30
C LEU A 96 -9.18 -10.02 -3.16
N VAL A 97 -9.72 -10.09 -1.94
CA VAL A 97 -11.03 -10.68 -1.65
C VAL A 97 -12.13 -9.90 -2.38
N HIS A 98 -12.11 -8.58 -2.31
CA HIS A 98 -13.15 -7.76 -2.95
C HIS A 98 -13.20 -7.94 -4.47
N MET A 99 -12.03 -8.07 -5.13
CA MET A 99 -11.94 -8.32 -6.57
C MET A 99 -12.46 -9.71 -7.01
N SER A 100 -12.66 -10.65 -6.08
CA SER A 100 -13.20 -11.99 -6.37
C SER A 100 -14.71 -12.12 -6.06
N GLN A 101 -15.28 -11.18 -5.31
CA GLN A 101 -16.68 -11.23 -4.87
C GLN A 101 -17.66 -10.88 -5.99
N LYS A 102 -18.45 -11.86 -6.42
CA LYS A 102 -19.45 -11.72 -7.51
C LYS A 102 -20.56 -10.72 -7.24
N TRP A 103 -20.88 -10.45 -5.97
CA TRP A 103 -21.90 -9.46 -5.58
C TRP A 103 -21.36 -8.02 -5.52
N ALA A 104 -20.04 -7.86 -5.38
CA ALA A 104 -19.40 -6.54 -5.32
C ALA A 104 -18.81 -6.12 -6.68
N TYR A 105 -18.27 -7.06 -7.44
CA TYR A 105 -17.68 -6.85 -8.75
C TYR A 105 -18.55 -7.46 -9.85
N ARG A 106 -18.95 -6.63 -10.84
CA ARG A 106 -19.75 -7.08 -11.99
C ARG A 106 -19.07 -8.20 -12.78
N TYR A 107 -17.75 -8.10 -12.92
CA TYR A 107 -16.85 -9.07 -13.53
C TYR A 107 -15.66 -9.27 -12.58
N PRO A 108 -15.68 -10.31 -11.73
CA PRO A 108 -14.56 -10.59 -10.85
C PRO A 108 -13.26 -10.80 -11.63
N LEU A 109 -12.18 -10.23 -11.10
CA LEU A 109 -10.85 -10.29 -11.72
C LEU A 109 -10.00 -11.43 -11.16
N ILE A 110 -10.39 -11.97 -10.00
CA ILE A 110 -9.68 -13.02 -9.28
C ILE A 110 -10.62 -14.20 -9.06
N ASP A 111 -10.15 -15.40 -9.39
CA ASP A 111 -10.80 -16.64 -8.96
C ASP A 111 -10.35 -17.01 -7.54
N PHE A 112 -11.29 -17.39 -6.69
CA PHE A 112 -11.07 -17.56 -5.26
C PHE A 112 -11.68 -18.86 -4.75
N GLN A 113 -10.88 -19.64 -4.03
CA GLN A 113 -11.31 -20.89 -3.40
C GLN A 113 -11.31 -20.76 -1.87
N GLY A 114 -12.47 -21.04 -1.27
CA GLY A 114 -12.68 -20.98 0.18
C GLY A 114 -13.85 -20.09 0.57
N ASN A 115 -13.92 -19.69 1.84
CA ASN A 115 -14.90 -18.71 2.28
C ASN A 115 -14.54 -17.33 1.73
N ASN A 116 -15.38 -16.80 0.83
CA ASN A 116 -15.18 -15.52 0.16
C ASN A 116 -16.08 -14.40 0.70
N GLY A 117 -16.64 -14.58 1.90
CA GLY A 117 -17.66 -13.70 2.47
C GLY A 117 -19.07 -13.96 1.92
N SER A 118 -20.03 -13.20 2.42
CA SER A 118 -21.43 -13.20 1.97
C SER A 118 -22.02 -11.79 2.09
N ILE A 119 -23.27 -11.62 1.63
CA ILE A 119 -24.10 -10.43 1.87
C ILE A 119 -24.57 -10.42 3.32
#